data_AF-A0A9D2HMZ9-F1
#
_entry.id   AF-A0A9D2HMZ9-F1
#
_cell.length_a   1.000
_cell.length_b   1.000
_cell.length_c   1.000
_cell.angle_alpha   90.00
_cell.angle_beta   90.00
_cell.angle_gamma   90.00
#
_symmetry.space_group_name_H-M   'P 1'
#
loop_
_entity.id
_entity.type
_entity.pdbx_description
1 polymer ?
#
loop_
_entity_poly.entity_id
_entity_poly.type
_entity_poly.pdbx_seq_one_letter_code
_entity_poly.pdbx_strand_id
1 'polypeptide(L)'
;MPYLVPLFCLLCLLLARPCPAAPDEETAEPPTLSIRNLTGQELLSIRFSAGGEESFARLDLPPSGEDALENPGGTQDVRLDMGFALWNFRAVRLDRLAGFAACGTHEPACLILVHRNGREEHRRGEVWNLLPEPGSRPVCALTRFHAGMKMRDACDIIEKDAPRDENGAVLTSLGFADLIWAARLTPGTGDPATALLEHLELRQVLQREHLRALLRTLSAQGYGLWQAEFPGMTFDFTEMAAIDEDKRHAILEQGVDLLFAAGTGEATIMAAPKTQIPLLREADAPEQDVQLFTISLQPASRTLLVDIAAYRAERAGEETPAAPGRKGGATEAAGR
;
A
#
# COMPACT_ATOMS: atom_id res chain seq x y z
N MET A 1 -77.68 4.82 -56.23
CA MET A 1 -76.46 5.48 -56.76
C MET A 1 -76.81 6.92 -57.12
N PRO A 2 -75.96 7.94 -56.91
CA PRO A 2 -74.68 8.00 -56.17
C PRO A 2 -74.47 9.23 -55.23
N TYR A 3 -73.52 9.11 -54.26
CA TYR A 3 -72.42 10.03 -53.83
C TYR A 3 -72.69 11.53 -53.42
N LEU A 4 -71.95 12.29 -52.57
CA LEU A 4 -70.60 12.25 -51.93
C LEU A 4 -70.45 13.44 -50.90
N VAL A 5 -70.11 13.16 -49.62
CA VAL A 5 -69.11 13.72 -48.62
C VAL A 5 -68.51 15.16 -48.85
N PRO A 6 -68.13 16.02 -47.82
CA PRO A 6 -67.44 15.73 -46.53
C PRO A 6 -67.98 16.45 -45.26
N LEU A 7 -67.91 16.01 -44.00
CA LEU A 7 -67.00 15.17 -43.19
C LEU A 7 -65.50 15.54 -43.24
N PHE A 8 -65.22 16.83 -43.07
CA PHE A 8 -63.88 17.36 -42.83
C PHE A 8 -63.95 18.21 -41.55
N CYS A 9 -63.56 17.66 -40.40
CA CYS A 9 -63.03 18.42 -39.25
C CYS A 9 -62.81 17.60 -37.96
N LEU A 10 -63.19 16.32 -37.89
CA LEU A 10 -63.08 15.57 -36.62
C LEU A 10 -62.01 14.45 -36.60
N LEU A 11 -61.03 14.49 -37.50
CA LEU A 11 -60.00 13.43 -37.60
C LEU A 11 -58.55 13.94 -37.49
N CYS A 12 -58.31 15.00 -36.70
CA CYS A 12 -56.94 15.46 -36.40
C CYS A 12 -56.59 15.55 -34.91
N LEU A 13 -57.48 15.13 -34.01
CA LEU A 13 -57.28 15.25 -32.56
C LEU A 13 -57.06 13.92 -31.80
N LEU A 14 -56.83 12.80 -32.50
CA LEU A 14 -56.72 11.47 -31.86
C LEU A 14 -55.41 10.71 -32.09
N LEU A 15 -54.33 11.37 -32.54
CA LEU A 15 -53.01 10.72 -32.71
C LEU A 15 -51.84 11.51 -32.10
N ALA A 16 -52.07 12.25 -31.02
CA ALA A 16 -51.00 12.69 -30.14
C ALA A 16 -50.89 11.72 -28.96
N ARG A 17 -50.30 10.54 -29.19
CA ARG A 17 -49.77 9.76 -28.07
C ARG A 17 -48.52 10.48 -27.58
N PRO A 18 -48.40 10.84 -26.28
CA PRO A 18 -47.13 11.27 -25.76
C PRO A 18 -46.15 10.11 -25.97
N CYS A 19 -45.10 10.37 -26.75
CA CYS A 19 -43.93 9.51 -26.76
C CYS A 19 -43.43 9.49 -25.31
N PRO A 20 -43.23 8.33 -24.66
CA PRO A 20 -42.45 8.34 -23.43
C PRO A 20 -41.11 8.97 -23.81
N ALA A 21 -40.72 10.03 -23.10
CA ALA A 21 -39.37 10.55 -23.19
C ALA A 21 -38.42 9.35 -23.06
N ALA A 22 -37.43 9.26 -23.94
CA ALA A 22 -36.31 8.36 -23.72
C ALA A 22 -35.84 8.60 -22.27
N PRO A 23 -35.64 7.56 -21.45
CA PRO A 23 -35.03 7.76 -20.15
C PRO A 23 -33.76 8.57 -20.38
N ASP A 24 -33.63 9.70 -19.68
CA ASP A 24 -32.43 10.52 -19.71
C ASP A 24 -31.22 9.59 -19.52
N GLU A 25 -30.33 9.54 -20.52
CA GLU A 25 -29.04 8.82 -20.47
C GLU A 25 -28.04 9.50 -19.51
N GLU A 26 -28.52 10.33 -18.59
CA GLU A 26 -27.72 11.16 -17.71
C GLU A 26 -28.05 10.80 -16.26
N THR A 27 -27.06 10.22 -15.57
CA THR A 27 -27.02 9.77 -14.15
C THR A 27 -27.29 8.28 -13.86
N ALA A 28 -26.93 7.36 -14.75
CA ALA A 28 -26.56 6.02 -14.26
C ALA A 28 -25.20 6.14 -13.56
N GLU A 29 -25.14 5.89 -12.24
CA GLU A 29 -23.86 5.75 -11.53
C GLU A 29 -22.97 4.78 -12.30
N PRO A 30 -21.68 5.09 -12.50
CA PRO A 30 -20.79 4.20 -13.21
C PRO A 30 -20.80 2.85 -12.50
N PRO A 31 -20.89 1.73 -13.24
CA PRO A 31 -21.01 0.42 -12.64
C PRO A 31 -19.86 0.19 -11.67
N THR A 32 -20.13 -0.29 -10.47
CA THR A 32 -19.09 -0.62 -9.49
C THR A 32 -18.59 -2.05 -9.66
N LEU A 33 -17.38 -2.29 -9.16
CA LEU A 33 -16.70 -3.58 -9.18
C LEU A 33 -16.27 -3.93 -7.74
N SER A 34 -16.89 -4.96 -7.16
CA SER A 34 -16.46 -5.47 -5.84
C SER A 34 -15.11 -6.19 -5.97
N ILE A 35 -14.20 -5.90 -5.05
CA ILE A 35 -12.87 -6.48 -4.98
C ILE A 35 -12.71 -7.12 -3.62
N ARG A 36 -12.39 -8.41 -3.60
CA ARG A 36 -12.20 -9.17 -2.36
C ARG A 36 -10.80 -9.78 -2.30
N ASN A 37 -10.21 -9.77 -1.12
CA ASN A 37 -8.93 -10.43 -0.88
C ASN A 37 -9.16 -11.73 -0.11
N LEU A 38 -9.17 -12.87 -0.80
CA LEU A 38 -9.30 -14.19 -0.15
C LEU A 38 -7.93 -14.86 0.06
N THR A 39 -6.86 -14.07 -0.01
CA THR A 39 -5.50 -14.55 0.25
C THR A 39 -5.13 -14.35 1.71
N GLY A 40 -4.03 -14.98 2.13
CA GLY A 40 -3.42 -14.76 3.45
C GLY A 40 -2.40 -13.62 3.48
N GLN A 41 -2.35 -12.78 2.44
CA GLN A 41 -1.45 -11.63 2.29
C GLN A 41 -2.30 -10.37 2.06
N GLU A 42 -1.69 -9.19 2.14
CA GLU A 42 -2.36 -7.94 1.78
C GLU A 42 -2.49 -7.80 0.25
N LEU A 43 -3.58 -7.20 -0.20
CA LEU A 43 -3.75 -6.72 -1.58
C LEU A 43 -3.60 -5.20 -1.57
N LEU A 44 -2.42 -4.72 -1.95
CA LEU A 44 -2.03 -3.32 -1.79
C LEU A 44 -2.67 -2.43 -2.83
N SER A 45 -2.71 -2.90 -4.07
CA SER A 45 -3.22 -2.11 -5.18
C SER A 45 -3.65 -2.94 -6.37
N ILE A 46 -4.36 -2.27 -7.26
CA ILE A 46 -4.78 -2.81 -8.55
C ILE A 46 -4.50 -1.81 -9.67
N ARG A 47 -4.09 -2.35 -10.82
CA ARG A 47 -3.95 -1.61 -12.06
C ARG A 47 -4.77 -2.27 -13.16
N PHE A 48 -5.49 -1.45 -13.91
CA PHE A 48 -6.15 -1.82 -15.16
C PHE A 48 -5.43 -1.17 -16.33
N SER A 49 -5.27 -1.87 -17.44
CA SER A 49 -4.66 -1.31 -18.64
C SER A 49 -5.29 -1.83 -19.92
N ALA A 50 -5.62 -0.93 -20.85
CA ALA A 50 -6.09 -1.26 -22.19
C ALA A 50 -5.66 -0.20 -23.20
N GLY A 51 -5.14 -0.62 -24.35
CA GLY A 51 -4.86 0.30 -25.47
C GLY A 51 -3.84 1.41 -25.17
N GLY A 52 -3.02 1.26 -24.12
CA GLY A 52 -2.06 2.27 -23.67
C GLY A 52 -2.60 3.22 -22.60
N GLU A 53 -3.89 3.14 -22.26
CA GLU A 53 -4.45 3.80 -21.08
C GLU A 53 -4.29 2.90 -19.85
N GLU A 54 -3.95 3.49 -18.71
CA GLU A 54 -3.84 2.80 -17.43
C GLU A 54 -4.68 3.53 -16.37
N SER A 55 -5.36 2.77 -15.52
CA SER A 55 -5.98 3.27 -14.30
C SER A 55 -5.51 2.45 -13.10
N PHE A 56 -5.47 3.09 -11.93
CA PHE A 56 -4.88 2.54 -10.72
C PHE A 56 -5.74 2.86 -9.51
N ALA A 57 -5.77 1.94 -8.55
CA ALA A 57 -6.32 2.18 -7.23
C ALA A 57 -5.45 1.53 -6.14
N ARG A 58 -5.16 2.32 -5.09
CA ARG A 58 -4.61 1.82 -3.84
C ARG A 58 -5.74 1.27 -2.99
N LEU A 59 -5.54 0.07 -2.46
CA LEU A 59 -6.56 -0.72 -1.77
C LEU A 59 -6.17 -0.99 -0.32
N ASP A 60 -4.89 -1.33 -0.08
CA ASP A 60 -4.37 -1.75 1.24
C ASP A 60 -5.29 -2.77 1.95
N LEU A 61 -5.83 -3.73 1.19
CA LEU A 61 -6.83 -4.67 1.69
C LEU A 61 -6.18 -5.77 2.51
N PRO A 62 -6.53 -5.93 3.79
CA PRO A 62 -6.02 -7.01 4.62
C PRO A 62 -6.57 -8.37 4.14
N PRO A 63 -6.03 -9.48 4.65
CA PRO A 63 -6.62 -10.80 4.44
C PRO A 63 -8.11 -10.81 4.76
N SER A 64 -8.94 -11.37 3.87
CA SER A 64 -10.42 -11.37 3.93
C SER A 64 -11.09 -10.00 3.77
N GLY A 65 -10.34 -8.94 3.43
CA GLY A 65 -10.87 -7.60 3.17
C GLY A 65 -11.69 -7.51 1.87
N GLU A 66 -12.53 -6.49 1.80
CA GLU A 66 -13.34 -6.15 0.62
C GLU A 66 -13.38 -4.64 0.41
N ASP A 67 -13.37 -4.22 -0.86
CA ASP A 67 -13.61 -2.84 -1.30
C ASP A 67 -14.45 -2.84 -2.59
N ALA A 68 -14.86 -1.65 -3.05
CA ALA A 68 -15.50 -1.45 -4.33
C ALA A 68 -14.84 -0.30 -5.10
N LEU A 69 -14.57 -0.53 -6.37
CA LEU A 69 -14.04 0.49 -7.28
C LEU A 69 -15.04 0.82 -8.38
N GLU A 70 -14.85 1.97 -9.03
CA GLU A 70 -15.46 2.21 -10.32
C GLU A 70 -15.00 1.13 -11.33
N ASN A 71 -15.93 0.53 -12.05
CA ASN A 71 -15.62 -0.47 -13.07
C ASN A 71 -15.24 0.25 -14.38
N PRO A 72 -13.97 0.20 -14.81
CA PRO A 72 -13.55 0.85 -16.06
C PRO A 72 -14.16 0.17 -17.30
N GLY A 73 -14.82 -0.97 -17.14
CA GLY A 73 -15.49 -1.69 -18.20
C GLY A 73 -14.54 -2.27 -19.25
N GLY A 74 -15.12 -2.78 -20.33
CA GLY A 74 -14.38 -3.30 -21.48
C GLY A 74 -13.50 -4.51 -21.17
N THR A 75 -12.48 -4.69 -22.01
CA THR A 75 -11.46 -5.74 -21.87
C THR A 75 -10.16 -5.10 -21.40
N GLN A 76 -9.70 -5.44 -20.20
CA GLN A 76 -8.52 -4.86 -19.57
C GLN A 76 -7.51 -5.95 -19.21
N ASP A 77 -6.22 -5.62 -19.25
CA ASP A 77 -5.23 -6.36 -18.48
C ASP A 77 -5.30 -5.87 -17.03
N VAL A 78 -5.25 -6.80 -16.07
CA VAL A 78 -5.39 -6.54 -14.64
C VAL A 78 -4.10 -6.97 -13.94
N ARG A 79 -3.49 -6.06 -13.18
CA ARG A 79 -2.37 -6.38 -12.29
C ARG A 79 -2.78 -6.14 -10.85
N LEU A 80 -2.62 -7.14 -10.00
CA LEU A 80 -2.76 -7.03 -8.54
C LEU A 80 -1.37 -6.96 -7.91
N ASP A 81 -1.18 -6.04 -6.97
CA ASP A 81 0.01 -5.99 -6.12
C ASP A 81 -0.29 -6.69 -4.79
N MET A 82 0.33 -7.85 -4.58
CA MET A 82 0.17 -8.67 -3.39
C MET A 82 1.29 -8.42 -2.35
N GLY A 83 2.08 -7.36 -2.51
CA GLY A 83 3.19 -6.98 -1.64
C GLY A 83 4.47 -7.81 -1.82
N PHE A 84 4.37 -9.13 -1.97
CA PHE A 84 5.52 -10.01 -2.26
C PHE A 84 5.61 -10.43 -3.73
N ALA A 85 4.56 -10.20 -4.50
CA ALA A 85 4.49 -10.55 -5.91
C ALA A 85 3.43 -9.71 -6.63
N LEU A 86 3.59 -9.58 -7.95
CA LEU A 86 2.59 -8.98 -8.83
C LEU A 86 1.87 -10.10 -9.59
N TRP A 87 0.54 -10.11 -9.53
CA TRP A 87 -0.28 -11.06 -10.26
C TRP A 87 -0.87 -10.39 -11.49
N ASN A 88 -0.60 -10.94 -12.67
CA ASN A 88 -0.99 -10.36 -13.94
C ASN A 88 -2.02 -11.25 -14.65
N PHE A 89 -3.14 -10.66 -15.05
CA PHE A 89 -4.22 -11.32 -15.76
C PHE A 89 -4.50 -10.57 -17.05
N ARG A 90 -4.32 -11.23 -18.20
CA ARG A 90 -4.53 -10.59 -19.50
C ARG A 90 -5.97 -10.71 -19.95
N ALA A 91 -6.48 -9.70 -20.65
CA ALA A 91 -7.77 -9.70 -21.34
C ALA A 91 -8.97 -10.14 -20.45
N VAL A 92 -9.15 -9.46 -19.32
CA VAL A 92 -10.29 -9.62 -18.40
C VAL A 92 -11.46 -8.77 -18.89
N ARG A 93 -12.63 -9.40 -19.06
CA ARG A 93 -13.87 -8.77 -19.54
C ARG A 93 -14.66 -8.11 -18.41
N LEU A 94 -14.21 -6.95 -17.95
CA LEU A 94 -14.78 -6.26 -16.79
C LEU A 94 -16.22 -5.78 -17.03
N ASP A 95 -16.62 -5.55 -18.29
CA ASP A 95 -17.99 -5.22 -18.70
C ASP A 95 -19.04 -6.26 -18.25
N ARG A 96 -18.60 -7.50 -17.99
CA ARG A 96 -19.47 -8.63 -17.64
C ARG A 96 -19.47 -8.97 -16.15
N LEU A 97 -18.59 -8.32 -15.38
CA LEU A 97 -18.36 -8.66 -13.98
C LEU A 97 -19.15 -7.75 -13.05
N ALA A 98 -19.54 -8.33 -11.92
CA ALA A 98 -19.97 -7.60 -10.72
C ALA A 98 -18.79 -7.41 -9.75
N GLY A 99 -17.77 -8.25 -9.83
CA GLY A 99 -16.58 -8.16 -9.00
C GLY A 99 -15.56 -9.24 -9.32
N PHE A 100 -14.46 -9.25 -8.58
CA PHE A 100 -13.54 -10.39 -8.53
C PHE A 100 -12.89 -10.52 -7.16
N ALA A 101 -12.28 -11.67 -6.92
CA ALA A 101 -11.56 -11.95 -5.69
C ALA A 101 -10.17 -12.54 -5.96
N ALA A 102 -9.14 -12.00 -5.31
CA ALA A 102 -7.81 -12.62 -5.28
C ALA A 102 -7.93 -13.95 -4.51
N CYS A 103 -7.65 -15.06 -5.18
CA CYS A 103 -7.91 -16.41 -4.67
C CYS A 103 -6.70 -16.94 -3.89
N GLY A 104 -6.88 -17.27 -2.62
CA GLY A 104 -5.83 -17.83 -1.76
C GLY A 104 -5.66 -19.35 -1.82
N THR A 105 -6.50 -20.08 -2.55
CA THR A 105 -6.49 -21.56 -2.57
C THR A 105 -5.77 -22.16 -3.77
N HIS A 106 -5.65 -21.44 -4.89
CA HIS A 106 -5.04 -21.95 -6.12
C HIS A 106 -3.78 -21.17 -6.47
N GLU A 107 -2.64 -21.86 -6.49
CA GLU A 107 -1.35 -21.32 -6.91
C GLU A 107 -1.15 -21.41 -8.44
N PRO A 108 -0.29 -20.55 -9.04
CA PRO A 108 0.51 -19.49 -8.42
C PRO A 108 -0.21 -18.14 -8.32
N ALA A 109 -1.03 -17.76 -9.30
CA ALA A 109 -1.94 -16.61 -9.25
C ALA A 109 -3.32 -17.02 -9.76
N CYS A 110 -4.35 -16.73 -8.96
CA CYS A 110 -5.73 -17.05 -9.31
C CYS A 110 -6.67 -15.89 -8.96
N LEU A 111 -7.55 -15.54 -9.91
CA LEU A 111 -8.58 -14.54 -9.76
C LEU A 111 -9.94 -15.22 -9.94
N ILE A 112 -10.82 -15.11 -8.95
CA ILE A 112 -12.21 -15.54 -9.07
C ILE A 112 -12.99 -14.39 -9.70
N LEU A 113 -13.47 -14.55 -10.92
CA LEU A 113 -14.29 -13.56 -11.60
C LEU A 113 -15.76 -13.84 -11.29
N VAL A 114 -16.44 -12.84 -10.70
CA VAL A 114 -17.86 -12.92 -10.37
C VAL A 114 -18.65 -12.19 -11.45
N HIS A 115 -19.38 -12.96 -12.27
CA HIS A 115 -20.20 -12.43 -13.35
C HIS A 115 -21.48 -11.80 -12.79
N ARG A 116 -22.05 -10.83 -13.49
CA ARG A 116 -23.30 -10.16 -13.07
C ARG A 116 -24.50 -11.09 -12.91
N ASN A 117 -24.45 -12.29 -13.50
CA ASN A 117 -25.47 -13.33 -13.34
C ASN A 117 -25.19 -14.27 -12.15
N GLY A 118 -24.19 -13.95 -11.31
CA GLY A 118 -23.80 -14.75 -10.13
C GLY A 118 -22.91 -15.94 -10.44
N ARG A 119 -22.55 -16.19 -11.71
CA ARG A 119 -21.59 -17.26 -12.06
C ARG A 119 -20.18 -16.85 -11.64
N GLU A 120 -19.46 -17.77 -11.02
CA GLU A 120 -18.04 -17.61 -10.73
C GLU A 120 -17.18 -18.40 -11.73
N GLU A 121 -16.03 -17.85 -12.10
CA GLU A 121 -15.00 -18.59 -12.84
C GLU A 121 -13.61 -18.27 -12.32
N HIS A 122 -12.76 -19.29 -12.20
CA HIS A 122 -11.37 -19.12 -11.83
C HIS A 122 -10.55 -18.80 -13.08
N ARG A 123 -9.77 -17.73 -13.01
CA ARG A 123 -8.78 -17.37 -14.03
C ARG A 123 -7.38 -17.49 -13.46
N ARG A 124 -6.52 -18.21 -14.17
CA ARG A 124 -5.09 -18.28 -13.85
C ARG A 124 -4.38 -17.05 -14.41
N GLY A 125 -3.45 -16.50 -13.63
CA GLY A 125 -2.59 -15.39 -14.01
C GLY A 125 -1.11 -15.79 -14.10
N GLU A 126 -0.29 -14.82 -14.47
CA GLU A 126 1.18 -14.87 -14.42
C GLU A 126 1.65 -14.20 -13.13
N VAL A 127 2.70 -14.73 -12.50
CA VAL A 127 3.30 -14.18 -11.28
C VAL A 127 4.65 -13.56 -11.60
N TRP A 128 4.85 -12.32 -11.14
CA TRP A 128 6.15 -11.71 -11.02
C TRP A 128 6.53 -11.67 -9.54
N ASN A 129 7.53 -12.45 -9.14
CA ASN A 129 7.97 -12.50 -7.74
C ASN A 129 8.83 -11.27 -7.41
N LEU A 130 8.44 -10.52 -6.37
CA LEU A 130 9.26 -9.45 -5.79
C LEU A 130 10.09 -9.97 -4.62
N LEU A 131 9.60 -11.01 -3.94
CA LEU A 131 10.32 -11.77 -2.94
C LEU A 131 10.68 -13.16 -3.52
N PRO A 132 11.90 -13.33 -4.06
CA PRO A 132 12.31 -14.59 -4.69
C PRO A 132 12.55 -15.70 -3.64
N GLU A 133 12.61 -16.94 -4.11
CA GLU A 133 12.71 -18.12 -3.23
C GLU A 133 13.97 -18.10 -2.34
N PRO A 134 13.94 -18.74 -1.16
CA PRO A 134 15.10 -18.90 -0.29
C PRO A 134 16.32 -19.45 -1.05
N GLY A 135 17.48 -18.82 -0.85
CA GLY A 135 18.73 -19.17 -1.56
C GLY A 135 18.93 -18.45 -2.90
N SER A 136 17.94 -17.68 -3.35
CA SER A 136 18.13 -16.70 -4.42
C SER A 136 19.21 -15.68 -4.02
N ARG A 137 19.79 -15.00 -5.01
CA ARG A 137 20.61 -13.80 -4.77
C ARG A 137 19.75 -12.59 -5.05
N PRO A 138 19.85 -11.53 -4.22
CA PRO A 138 19.15 -10.30 -4.55
C PRO A 138 19.74 -9.73 -5.85
N VAL A 139 18.92 -9.02 -6.62
CA VAL A 139 19.36 -8.30 -7.83
C VAL A 139 20.55 -7.39 -7.50
N CYS A 140 20.51 -6.79 -6.32
CA CYS A 140 21.51 -5.91 -5.75
C CYS A 140 21.38 -5.90 -4.23
N ALA A 141 22.46 -5.59 -3.51
CA ALA A 141 22.46 -5.57 -2.05
C ALA A 141 23.00 -4.24 -1.52
N LEU A 142 22.29 -3.68 -0.54
CA LEU A 142 22.71 -2.50 0.19
C LEU A 142 23.36 -2.87 1.51
N THR A 143 24.46 -2.19 1.80
CA THR A 143 25.20 -2.35 3.05
C THR A 143 24.64 -1.47 4.16
N ARG A 144 24.12 -0.29 3.83
CA ARG A 144 23.50 0.67 4.75
C ARG A 144 22.62 1.65 4.00
N PHE A 145 21.68 2.27 4.70
CA PHE A 145 20.98 3.45 4.23
C PHE A 145 21.61 4.72 4.82
N HIS A 146 21.53 5.85 4.13
CA HIS A 146 21.98 7.14 4.66
C HIS A 146 21.19 8.31 4.07
N ALA A 147 21.13 9.42 4.80
CA ALA A 147 20.54 10.67 4.32
C ALA A 147 21.16 11.10 2.98
N GLY A 148 20.32 11.60 2.07
CA GLY A 148 20.73 12.07 0.74
C GLY A 148 21.09 10.97 -0.26
N MET A 149 20.83 9.70 0.04
CA MET A 149 20.99 8.59 -0.91
C MET A 149 20.15 8.85 -2.17
N LYS A 150 20.74 8.63 -3.35
CA LYS A 150 20.02 8.74 -4.63
C LYS A 150 19.38 7.41 -5.01
N MET A 151 18.38 7.46 -5.87
CA MET A 151 17.74 6.28 -6.47
C MET A 151 18.77 5.32 -7.09
N ARG A 152 19.75 5.88 -7.82
CA ARG A 152 20.85 5.10 -8.40
C ARG A 152 21.78 4.48 -7.37
N ASP A 153 21.93 5.09 -6.20
CA ASP A 153 22.84 4.56 -5.18
C ASP A 153 22.19 3.39 -4.42
N ALA A 154 20.85 3.37 -4.35
CA ALA A 154 20.08 2.31 -3.70
C ALA A 154 20.24 0.97 -4.43
N CYS A 155 20.27 1.00 -5.76
CA CYS A 155 20.77 -0.03 -6.65
C CYS A 155 20.90 0.66 -8.00
N ASP A 156 22.10 0.70 -8.60
CA ASP A 156 22.35 1.34 -9.90
C ASP A 156 21.21 0.99 -10.85
N ILE A 157 20.34 1.98 -11.08
CA ILE A 157 18.96 1.88 -11.54
C ILE A 157 18.72 0.61 -12.35
N ILE A 158 18.31 -0.44 -11.62
CA ILE A 158 17.12 -1.23 -11.85
C ILE A 158 17.11 -1.94 -13.21
N GLU A 159 16.98 -3.28 -13.19
CA GLU A 159 16.63 -4.08 -14.36
C GLU A 159 15.73 -3.27 -15.30
N LYS A 160 16.18 -3.04 -16.54
CA LYS A 160 15.60 -2.03 -17.45
C LYS A 160 14.06 -2.07 -17.53
N ASP A 161 13.49 -3.24 -17.28
CA ASP A 161 12.08 -3.56 -17.40
C ASP A 161 11.38 -3.78 -16.05
N ALA A 162 11.95 -3.31 -14.93
CA ALA A 162 11.34 -3.48 -13.62
C ALA A 162 9.99 -2.76 -13.55
N PRO A 163 8.98 -3.41 -12.93
CA PRO A 163 7.66 -2.83 -12.82
C PRO A 163 7.68 -1.56 -11.97
N ARG A 164 6.88 -0.59 -12.41
CA ARG A 164 6.61 0.63 -11.66
C ARG A 164 5.17 0.69 -11.21
N ASP A 165 4.96 1.42 -10.13
CA ASP A 165 3.66 1.88 -9.70
C ASP A 165 3.27 3.20 -10.38
N GLU A 166 2.11 3.73 -10.04
CA GLU A 166 1.52 4.98 -10.52
C GLU A 166 2.31 6.24 -10.12
N ASN A 167 3.03 6.19 -9.00
CA ASN A 167 3.86 7.28 -8.49
C ASN A 167 5.31 7.18 -9.03
N GLY A 168 5.56 6.26 -9.95
CA GLY A 168 6.87 6.01 -10.53
C GLY A 168 7.84 5.26 -9.61
N ALA A 169 7.37 4.77 -8.45
CA ALA A 169 8.17 3.95 -7.57
C ALA A 169 8.50 2.63 -8.24
N VAL A 170 9.70 2.15 -7.97
CA VAL A 170 10.22 0.94 -8.60
C VAL A 170 9.99 -0.23 -7.68
N LEU A 171 9.39 -1.29 -8.21
CA LEU A 171 9.12 -2.53 -7.50
C LEU A 171 10.17 -3.56 -7.90
N THR A 172 10.96 -4.05 -6.94
CA THR A 172 12.08 -4.97 -7.20
C THR A 172 12.44 -5.84 -5.99
N SER A 173 13.49 -6.65 -6.10
CA SER A 173 14.08 -7.41 -5.00
C SER A 173 15.38 -6.74 -4.54
N LEU A 174 15.49 -6.45 -3.24
CA LEU A 174 16.65 -5.78 -2.65
C LEU A 174 17.27 -6.62 -1.53
N GLY A 175 18.60 -6.75 -1.54
CA GLY A 175 19.34 -7.33 -0.42
C GLY A 175 19.60 -6.30 0.69
N PHE A 176 19.23 -6.61 1.93
CA PHE A 176 19.58 -5.80 3.10
C PHE A 176 19.50 -6.65 4.38
N ALA A 177 20.41 -6.44 5.33
CA ALA A 177 20.45 -7.20 6.59
C ALA A 177 20.51 -8.73 6.41
N ASP A 178 21.25 -9.19 5.39
CA ASP A 178 21.35 -10.60 4.97
C ASP A 178 20.01 -11.25 4.57
N LEU A 179 19.01 -10.43 4.25
CA LEU A 179 17.69 -10.83 3.77
C LEU A 179 17.45 -10.25 2.36
N ILE A 180 16.59 -10.91 1.60
CA ILE A 180 16.09 -10.38 0.32
C ILE A 180 14.70 -9.84 0.56
N TRP A 181 14.46 -8.58 0.27
CA TRP A 181 13.21 -7.89 0.49
C TRP A 181 12.48 -7.67 -0.83
N ALA A 182 11.16 -7.75 -0.82
CA ALA A 182 10.36 -7.09 -1.84
C ALA A 182 10.42 -5.58 -1.53
N ALA A 183 10.93 -4.79 -2.47
CA ALA A 183 11.27 -3.39 -2.25
C ALA A 183 10.47 -2.48 -3.18
N ARG A 184 9.94 -1.39 -2.61
CA ARG A 184 9.33 -0.27 -3.33
C ARG A 184 10.16 0.98 -3.10
N LEU A 185 10.87 1.43 -4.13
CA LEU A 185 11.76 2.58 -4.08
C LEU A 185 11.05 3.79 -4.68
N THR A 186 10.68 4.75 -3.84
CA THR A 186 9.97 5.96 -4.25
C THR A 186 10.98 7.06 -4.59
N PRO A 187 11.06 7.48 -5.87
CA PRO A 187 11.92 8.58 -6.26
C PRO A 187 11.35 9.89 -5.76
N GLY A 188 12.24 10.80 -5.38
CA GLY A 188 11.87 12.18 -5.17
C GLY A 188 11.61 12.96 -6.44
N THR A 189 11.20 14.21 -6.26
CA THR A 189 10.93 15.11 -7.38
C THR A 189 12.16 15.28 -8.29
N GLY A 190 11.94 15.27 -9.61
CA GLY A 190 12.98 15.44 -10.62
C GLY A 190 13.17 14.22 -11.53
N ASP A 191 14.31 14.15 -12.22
CA ASP A 191 14.65 13.03 -13.09
C ASP A 191 14.88 11.76 -12.24
N PRO A 192 14.11 10.66 -12.44
CA PRO A 192 14.26 9.42 -11.69
C PRO A 192 15.68 8.85 -11.70
N ALA A 193 16.49 9.16 -12.73
CA ALA A 193 17.88 8.71 -12.81
C ALA A 193 18.83 9.42 -11.82
N THR A 194 18.43 10.60 -11.34
CA THR A 194 19.23 11.44 -10.44
C THR A 194 18.51 11.83 -9.16
N ALA A 195 17.20 11.52 -9.07
CA ALA A 195 16.34 11.79 -7.94
C ALA A 195 16.90 11.16 -6.66
N LEU A 196 16.61 11.83 -5.55
CA LEU A 196 16.85 11.28 -4.22
C LEU A 196 15.91 10.10 -3.99
N LEU A 197 16.36 9.13 -3.20
CA LEU A 197 15.46 8.14 -2.63
C LEU A 197 14.71 8.82 -1.47
N GLU A 198 13.45 9.20 -1.70
CA GLU A 198 12.65 9.90 -0.68
C GLU A 198 12.05 8.93 0.34
N HIS A 199 11.54 7.81 -0.17
CA HIS A 199 10.94 6.77 0.66
C HIS A 199 11.31 5.39 0.11
N LEU A 200 11.57 4.46 1.00
CA LEU A 200 11.78 3.07 0.68
C LEU A 200 10.94 2.22 1.61
N GLU A 201 10.15 1.34 1.02
CA GLU A 201 9.36 0.35 1.71
C GLU A 201 9.94 -1.04 1.41
N LEU A 202 10.28 -1.79 2.45
CA LEU A 202 10.77 -3.16 2.35
C LEU A 202 9.78 -4.13 2.99
N ARG A 203 9.40 -5.16 2.25
CA ARG A 203 8.49 -6.21 2.68
C ARG A 203 9.20 -7.55 2.76
N GLN A 204 9.00 -8.24 3.88
CA GLN A 204 9.47 -9.60 4.12
C GLN A 204 8.40 -10.43 4.82
N VAL A 205 8.48 -11.75 4.73
CA VAL A 205 7.69 -12.65 5.58
C VAL A 205 8.05 -12.41 7.04
N LEU A 206 7.05 -12.18 7.88
CA LEU A 206 7.21 -11.97 9.31
C LEU A 206 7.72 -13.24 9.98
N GLN A 207 8.99 -13.22 10.34
CA GLN A 207 9.65 -14.26 11.14
C GLN A 207 10.49 -13.59 12.22
N ARG A 208 10.63 -14.26 13.36
CA ARG A 208 11.39 -13.75 14.51
C ARG A 208 12.85 -13.58 14.14
N GLU A 209 13.38 -14.52 13.37
CA GLU A 209 14.75 -14.54 12.88
C GLU A 209 15.02 -13.34 11.96
N HIS A 210 14.06 -13.01 11.08
CA HIS A 210 14.14 -11.87 10.19
C HIS A 210 14.12 -10.53 10.95
N LEU A 211 13.19 -10.36 11.88
CA LEU A 211 13.12 -9.16 12.73
C LEU A 211 14.43 -8.98 13.53
N ARG A 212 14.94 -10.05 14.14
CA ARG A 212 16.19 -10.00 14.90
C ARG A 212 17.39 -9.69 14.01
N ALA A 213 17.45 -10.24 12.80
CA ALA A 213 18.52 -9.92 11.84
C ALA A 213 18.50 -8.44 11.44
N LEU A 214 17.32 -7.89 11.17
CA LEU A 214 17.12 -6.47 10.90
C LEU A 214 17.57 -5.60 12.08
N LEU A 215 17.05 -5.84 13.29
CA LEU A 215 17.38 -5.03 14.47
C LEU A 215 18.87 -5.07 14.81
N ARG A 216 19.52 -6.25 14.69
CA ARG A 216 20.99 -6.36 14.86
C ARG A 216 21.75 -5.54 13.82
N THR A 217 21.32 -5.61 12.56
CA THR A 217 21.95 -4.86 11.46
C THR A 217 21.83 -3.36 11.70
N LEU A 218 20.64 -2.88 12.09
CA LEU A 218 20.40 -1.48 12.41
C LEU A 218 21.26 -1.03 13.62
N SER A 219 21.33 -1.82 14.69
CA SER A 219 22.19 -1.51 15.84
C SER A 219 23.67 -1.42 15.46
N ALA A 220 24.16 -2.37 14.64
CA ALA A 220 25.52 -2.35 14.11
C ALA A 220 25.81 -1.12 13.21
N GLN A 221 24.78 -0.56 12.58
CA GLN A 221 24.85 0.67 11.78
C GLN A 221 24.69 1.95 12.62
N GLY A 222 24.59 1.84 13.95
CA GLY A 222 24.50 2.99 14.85
C GLY A 222 23.08 3.49 15.08
N TYR A 223 22.06 2.70 14.75
CA TYR A 223 20.67 2.97 15.10
C TYR A 223 20.32 2.41 16.47
N GLY A 224 19.40 3.06 17.18
CA GLY A 224 18.86 2.60 18.44
C GLY A 224 17.34 2.59 18.41
N LEU A 225 16.75 1.83 19.34
CA LEU A 225 15.31 1.84 19.57
C LEU A 225 14.89 3.22 20.07
N TRP A 226 13.90 3.81 19.41
CA TRP A 226 13.31 5.09 19.79
C TRP A 226 11.99 4.87 20.52
N GLN A 227 11.02 4.27 19.83
CA GLN A 227 9.69 3.97 20.36
C GLN A 227 9.21 2.62 19.84
N ALA A 228 8.29 1.98 20.56
CA ALA A 228 7.54 0.86 20.02
C ALA A 228 6.11 0.85 20.53
N GLU A 229 5.18 0.49 19.68
CA GLU A 229 3.77 0.37 19.96
C GLU A 229 3.32 -1.06 19.66
N PHE A 230 2.63 -1.66 20.62
CA PHE A 230 2.03 -2.98 20.52
C PHE A 230 0.56 -2.86 20.98
N PRO A 231 -0.30 -3.85 20.71
CA PRO A 231 -1.68 -3.82 21.18
C PRO A 231 -1.76 -3.63 22.71
N GLY A 232 -2.21 -2.44 23.14
CA GLY A 232 -2.33 -2.08 24.55
C GLY A 232 -1.02 -1.77 25.29
N MET A 233 0.12 -1.65 24.60
CA MET A 233 1.42 -1.34 25.20
C MET A 233 2.19 -0.32 24.37
N THR A 234 2.73 0.71 25.01
CA THR A 234 3.61 1.68 24.37
C THR A 234 4.93 1.73 25.15
N PHE A 235 6.04 1.66 24.43
CA PHE A 235 7.38 1.77 24.95
C PHE A 235 8.04 3.02 24.40
N ASP A 236 8.34 3.98 25.27
CA ASP A 236 9.25 5.07 24.94
C ASP A 236 10.65 4.72 25.48
N PHE A 237 11.57 4.39 24.58
CA PHE A 237 12.91 3.99 24.98
C PHE A 237 13.80 5.19 25.37
N THR A 238 13.38 6.42 25.04
CA THR A 238 14.08 7.65 25.47
C THR A 238 13.90 7.89 26.97
N GLU A 239 12.73 7.55 27.51
CA GLU A 239 12.45 7.59 28.96
C GLU A 239 13.19 6.48 29.71
N MET A 240 13.66 5.45 29.00
CA MET A 240 14.43 4.32 29.52
C MET A 240 15.94 4.47 29.29
N ALA A 241 16.45 5.70 29.16
CA ALA A 241 17.87 5.95 28.89
C ALA A 241 18.83 5.34 29.94
N ALA A 242 18.39 5.24 31.20
CA ALA A 242 19.17 4.63 32.30
C ALA A 242 19.23 3.09 32.26
N ILE A 243 18.40 2.45 31.43
CA ILE A 243 18.43 1.00 31.21
C ILE A 243 19.49 0.71 30.15
N ASP A 244 20.30 -0.35 30.34
CA ASP A 244 21.25 -0.77 29.31
C ASP A 244 20.55 -1.26 28.03
N GLU A 245 21.29 -1.22 26.91
CA GLU A 245 20.72 -1.53 25.58
C GLU A 245 20.21 -2.98 25.48
N ASP A 246 20.90 -3.93 26.11
CA ASP A 246 20.51 -5.34 26.09
C ASP A 246 19.17 -5.55 26.81
N LYS A 247 18.96 -4.89 27.96
CA LYS A 247 17.67 -4.92 28.66
C LYS A 247 16.55 -4.23 27.89
N ARG A 248 16.82 -3.12 27.18
CA ARG A 248 15.81 -2.49 26.31
C ARG A 248 15.37 -3.44 25.18
N HIS A 249 16.31 -4.15 24.57
CA HIS A 249 15.99 -5.20 23.60
C HIS A 249 15.20 -6.35 24.22
N ALA A 250 15.53 -6.78 25.45
CA ALA A 250 14.78 -7.81 26.16
C ALA A 250 13.33 -7.38 26.51
N ILE A 251 13.09 -6.10 26.77
CA ILE A 251 11.74 -5.54 26.94
C ILE A 251 10.98 -5.57 25.62
N LEU A 252 11.62 -5.13 24.53
CA LEU A 252 11.04 -5.19 23.19
C LEU A 252 10.63 -6.62 22.80
N GLU A 253 11.52 -7.60 23.02
CA GLU A 253 11.27 -9.01 22.72
C GLU A 253 10.04 -9.56 23.47
N GLN A 254 9.74 -9.08 24.68
CA GLN A 254 8.52 -9.47 25.39
C GLN A 254 7.25 -8.97 24.69
N GLY A 255 7.27 -7.74 24.17
CA GLY A 255 6.17 -7.21 23.36
C GLY A 255 5.97 -8.01 22.07
N VAL A 256 7.08 -8.34 21.39
CA VAL A 256 7.07 -9.21 20.20
C VAL A 256 6.53 -10.60 20.53
N ASP A 257 6.93 -11.19 21.66
CA ASP A 257 6.44 -12.49 22.11
C ASP A 257 4.93 -12.52 22.28
N LEU A 258 4.38 -11.49 22.92
CA LEU A 258 2.95 -11.35 23.13
C LEU A 258 2.19 -11.18 21.80
N LEU A 259 2.70 -10.36 20.88
CA LEU A 259 2.10 -10.18 19.55
C LEU A 259 2.04 -11.49 18.76
N PHE A 260 3.16 -12.22 18.71
CA PHE A 260 3.22 -13.51 18.02
C PHE A 260 2.30 -14.56 18.66
N ALA A 261 2.19 -14.56 19.99
CA ALA A 261 1.29 -15.46 20.71
C ALA A 261 -0.19 -15.14 20.43
N ALA A 262 -0.55 -13.86 20.29
CA ALA A 262 -1.90 -13.43 19.95
C ALA A 262 -2.28 -13.77 18.50
N GLY A 263 -1.31 -13.71 17.57
CA GLY A 263 -1.54 -13.98 16.14
C GLY A 263 -2.41 -12.93 15.43
N THR A 264 -2.71 -11.82 16.10
CA THR A 264 -3.54 -10.71 15.61
C THR A 264 -3.08 -9.39 16.23
N GLY A 265 -3.60 -8.28 15.72
CA GLY A 265 -3.13 -6.93 16.01
C GLY A 265 -1.89 -6.55 15.19
N GLU A 266 -1.44 -5.32 15.34
CA GLU A 266 -0.27 -4.77 14.67
C GLU A 266 0.65 -4.16 15.70
N ALA A 267 1.95 -4.14 15.39
CA ALA A 267 2.93 -3.44 16.19
C ALA A 267 3.88 -2.63 15.32
N THR A 268 4.38 -1.55 15.88
CA THR A 268 5.32 -0.64 15.20
C THR A 268 6.55 -0.46 16.08
N ILE A 269 7.74 -0.54 15.50
CA ILE A 269 9.01 -0.31 16.18
C ILE A 269 9.74 0.78 15.41
N MET A 270 10.03 1.89 16.07
CA MET A 270 10.74 3.01 15.48
C MET A 270 12.21 2.97 15.90
N ALA A 271 13.10 3.10 14.92
CA ALA A 271 14.53 3.22 15.15
C ALA A 271 15.10 4.47 14.49
N ALA A 272 15.98 5.14 15.22
CA ALA A 272 16.65 6.38 14.81
C ALA A 272 18.15 6.27 15.08
N PRO A 273 19.01 7.09 14.45
CA PRO A 273 20.42 7.11 14.80
C PRO A 273 20.61 7.42 16.29
N LYS A 274 21.50 6.68 16.97
CA LYS A 274 21.72 6.83 18.42
C LYS A 274 22.08 8.27 18.83
N THR A 275 22.72 9.02 17.94
CA THR A 275 23.08 10.43 18.14
C THR A 275 21.88 11.38 18.09
N GLN A 276 20.78 10.99 17.45
CA GLN A 276 19.57 11.81 17.28
C GLN A 276 18.50 11.50 18.32
N ILE A 277 18.47 10.30 18.91
CA ILE A 277 17.46 9.89 19.90
C ILE A 277 17.25 10.90 21.04
N PRO A 278 18.31 11.48 21.67
CA PRO A 278 18.11 12.48 22.71
C PRO A 278 17.43 13.76 22.22
N LEU A 279 17.65 14.14 20.95
CA LEU A 279 17.08 15.34 20.34
C LEU A 279 15.61 15.13 19.96
N LEU A 280 15.26 13.93 19.49
CA LEU A 280 13.89 13.54 19.16
C LEU A 280 12.96 13.48 20.38
N ARG A 281 13.50 13.49 21.60
CA ARG A 281 12.70 13.59 22.82
C ARG A 281 12.14 15.01 23.03
N GLU A 282 12.87 16.02 22.58
CA GLU A 282 12.57 17.44 22.86
C GLU A 282 11.96 18.17 21.66
N ALA A 283 12.05 17.59 20.46
CA ALA A 283 11.56 18.16 19.22
C ALA A 283 10.54 17.26 18.52
N ASP A 284 9.54 17.87 17.88
CA ASP A 284 8.52 17.16 17.10
C ASP A 284 9.08 16.58 15.77
N ALA A 285 10.29 16.98 15.36
CA ALA A 285 10.97 16.51 14.15
C ALA A 285 12.51 16.58 14.29
N PRO A 286 13.27 15.81 13.48
CA PRO A 286 14.73 15.91 13.44
C PRO A 286 15.21 17.28 12.93
N GLU A 287 16.19 17.87 13.61
CA GLU A 287 16.81 19.15 13.19
C GLU A 287 17.85 19.01 12.05
N GLN A 288 18.18 17.77 11.67
CA GLN A 288 19.18 17.46 10.66
C GLN A 288 18.64 16.38 9.71
N ASP A 289 19.20 16.34 8.49
CA ASP A 289 18.89 15.30 7.53
C ASP A 289 19.18 13.91 8.14
N VAL A 290 18.16 13.08 8.22
CA VAL A 290 18.24 11.76 8.86
C VAL A 290 17.33 10.77 8.15
N GLN A 291 17.65 9.49 8.27
CA GLN A 291 16.71 8.43 7.93
C GLN A 291 16.17 7.81 9.19
N LEU A 292 14.85 7.73 9.29
CA LEU A 292 14.17 7.03 10.37
C LEU A 292 13.61 5.73 9.81
N PHE A 293 13.65 4.69 10.64
CA PHE A 293 13.11 3.38 10.32
C PHE A 293 11.83 3.18 11.12
N THR A 294 10.75 2.87 10.43
CA THR A 294 9.50 2.40 11.02
C THR A 294 9.33 0.94 10.62
N ILE A 295 9.36 0.04 11.60
CA ILE A 295 9.28 -1.40 11.39
C ILE A 295 7.91 -1.86 11.86
N SER A 296 7.04 -2.24 10.93
CA SER A 296 5.68 -2.70 11.24
C SER A 296 5.60 -4.21 11.19
N LEU A 297 4.97 -4.80 12.20
CA LEU A 297 4.75 -6.23 12.36
C LEU A 297 3.27 -6.51 12.18
N GLN A 298 2.92 -7.26 11.14
CA GLN A 298 1.54 -7.62 10.81
C GLN A 298 1.36 -9.16 10.83
N PRO A 299 1.06 -9.76 11.99
CA PRO A 299 0.77 -11.18 12.12
C PRO A 299 -0.30 -11.73 11.16
N ALA A 300 -1.37 -10.96 10.91
CA ALA A 300 -2.51 -11.41 10.11
C ALA A 300 -2.12 -11.70 8.64
N SER A 301 -1.35 -10.79 8.04
CA SER A 301 -0.81 -10.91 6.67
C SER A 301 0.54 -11.64 6.62
N ARG A 302 1.13 -11.93 7.79
CA ARG A 302 2.49 -12.45 7.97
C ARG A 302 3.53 -11.53 7.31
N THR A 303 3.35 -10.22 7.45
CA THR A 303 4.24 -9.21 6.86
C THR A 303 5.11 -8.53 7.92
N LEU A 304 6.41 -8.47 7.63
CA LEU A 304 7.38 -7.56 8.23
C LEU A 304 7.59 -6.43 7.22
N LEU A 305 7.18 -5.22 7.60
CA LEU A 305 7.31 -4.02 6.79
C LEU A 305 8.40 -3.13 7.39
N VAL A 306 9.23 -2.53 6.55
CA VAL A 306 10.20 -1.52 6.96
C VAL A 306 10.04 -0.31 6.06
N ASP A 307 9.55 0.78 6.64
CA ASP A 307 9.50 2.08 6.01
C ASP A 307 10.75 2.88 6.41
N ILE A 308 11.43 3.39 5.40
CA ILE A 308 12.64 4.21 5.56
C ILE A 308 12.32 5.56 4.96
N ALA A 309 12.05 6.52 5.83
CA ALA A 309 11.75 7.89 5.44
C ALA A 309 12.99 8.76 5.55
N ALA A 310 13.33 9.47 4.48
CA ALA A 310 14.34 10.52 4.51
C ALA A 310 13.72 11.80 5.07
N TYR A 311 14.04 12.12 6.32
CA TYR A 311 13.73 13.43 6.89
C TYR A 311 14.79 14.41 6.44
N ARG A 312 14.34 15.56 5.97
CA ARG A 312 15.20 16.69 5.64
C ARG A 312 14.88 17.78 6.61
N ALA A 313 15.90 18.35 7.25
CA ALA A 313 15.66 19.51 8.08
C ALA A 313 15.07 20.61 7.19
N GLU A 314 13.97 21.23 7.64
CA GLU A 314 13.46 22.42 6.97
C GLU A 314 14.61 23.44 6.92
N ARG A 315 15.12 23.70 5.72
CA ARG A 315 15.95 24.87 5.51
C ARG A 315 15.01 26.04 5.74
N ALA A 316 15.18 26.75 6.85
CA ALA A 316 14.41 27.94 7.19
C ALA A 316 14.11 28.77 5.93
N GLY A 317 12.87 28.69 5.41
CA GLY A 317 12.51 29.38 4.17
C GLY A 317 11.32 28.89 3.34
N GLU A 318 10.81 27.67 3.50
CA GLU A 318 9.64 27.21 2.72
C GLU A 318 8.54 26.68 3.65
N GLU A 319 7.54 27.51 3.92
CA GLU A 319 6.30 27.12 4.60
C GLU A 319 5.49 26.14 3.73
N THR A 320 4.94 25.07 4.34
CA THR A 320 3.54 24.54 4.25
C THR A 320 3.50 23.03 4.63
N PRO A 321 2.39 22.43 5.13
CA PRO A 321 1.41 22.83 6.15
C PRO A 321 1.57 21.99 7.45
N ALA A 322 0.88 22.40 8.52
CA ALA A 322 0.94 21.77 9.84
C ALA A 322 0.61 20.26 9.86
N ALA A 323 1.43 19.49 10.59
CA ALA A 323 1.17 18.12 11.01
C ALA A 323 -0.17 17.98 11.76
N PRO A 324 -0.81 16.79 11.78
CA PRO A 324 -2.14 16.62 12.35
C PRO A 324 -2.10 16.84 13.86
N GLY A 325 -2.64 17.99 14.29
CA GLY A 325 -2.68 18.41 15.68
C GLY A 325 -3.53 17.50 16.56
N ARG A 326 -2.90 17.02 17.62
CA ARG A 326 -3.48 16.47 18.85
C ARG A 326 -4.53 17.43 19.40
N LYS A 327 -5.83 17.12 19.23
CA LYS A 327 -6.89 17.80 19.99
C LYS A 327 -6.93 17.26 21.42
N GLY A 328 -6.23 17.96 22.32
CA GLY A 328 -6.38 17.81 23.76
C GLY A 328 -6.46 19.20 24.39
N GLY A 329 -7.68 19.66 24.66
CA GLY A 329 -7.93 20.94 25.31
C GLY A 329 -9.13 20.82 26.24
N ALA A 330 -8.84 20.59 27.51
CA ALA A 330 -9.78 20.65 28.61
C ALA A 330 -10.53 22.00 28.62
N THR A 331 -11.83 21.97 28.89
CA THR A 331 -12.58 23.17 29.27
C THR A 331 -13.05 23.02 30.71
N GLU A 332 -12.46 23.87 31.53
CA GLU A 332 -12.81 24.21 32.90
C GLU A 332 -14.27 24.71 32.95
N ALA A 333 -15.10 24.12 33.80
CA ALA A 333 -16.43 24.63 34.11
C ALA A 333 -16.44 25.16 35.55
N ALA A 334 -16.39 26.48 35.69
CA ALA A 334 -16.69 27.20 36.92
C ALA A 334 -18.00 27.99 36.75
N GLY A 335 -18.82 27.96 37.80
CA GLY A 335 -20.25 28.25 37.79
C GLY A 335 -20.72 29.63 37.34
N ARG A 336 -21.99 29.66 36.91
CA ARG A 336 -23.08 30.40 37.58
C ARG A 336 -24.40 29.67 37.36
#